data_AF-A0A2V6V0T2-F1
#
_entry.id   AF-A0A2V6V0T2-F1
#
_cell.length_a   1.000
_cell.length_b   1.000
_cell.length_c   1.000
_cell.angle_alpha   90.00
_cell.angle_beta   90.00
_cell.angle_gamma   90.00
#
_symmetry.space_group_name_H-M   'P 1'
#
loop_
_entity.id
_entity.type
_entity.pdbx_description
1 polymer ?
#
loop_
_entity_poly.entity_id
_entity_poly.type
_entity_poly.pdbx_seq_one_letter_code
_entity_poly.pdbx_strand_id
1 'polypeptide(L)'
;MRRQGRRLRGPAEPRGRVPAPRARRLRRGHGARYAASGRAALCAGARQVIRGLVVIVVLALTVTGAAWWLWADDQGVALDAIGDQNQTVARGQLPVFAARGDAARLYTFAVENPETLGSIPCTCGCERFGHVSNRACYIKDERAGRVTFTSHAAT
;
A
#
# COMPACT_ATOMS: atom_id res chain seq x y z
N MET A 1 -26.12 -24.13 56.60
CA MET A 1 -25.57 -25.42 56.16
C MET A 1 -24.05 -25.40 56.30
N ARG A 2 -23.48 -26.47 56.90
CA ARG A 2 -22.08 -26.95 56.85
C ARG A 2 -20.96 -26.00 57.38
N ARG A 3 -20.53 -26.20 58.63
CA ARG A 3 -19.42 -27.07 59.15
C ARG A 3 -18.03 -26.46 58.89
N GLN A 4 -17.41 -25.86 59.93
CA GLN A 4 -16.35 -26.46 60.79
C GLN A 4 -15.07 -26.76 59.99
N GLY A 5 -13.88 -26.21 60.28
CA GLY A 5 -13.32 -25.70 61.52
C GLY A 5 -11.97 -26.40 61.78
N ARG A 6 -11.02 -25.70 62.44
CA ARG A 6 -9.83 -26.17 63.20
C ARG A 6 -8.55 -25.46 62.78
N ARG A 7 -7.57 -25.22 63.67
CA ARG A 7 -7.48 -24.99 65.13
C ARG A 7 -6.02 -24.54 65.36
N LEU A 8 -5.83 -23.86 66.48
CA LEU A 8 -4.64 -23.15 66.94
C LEU A 8 -3.44 -24.05 67.34
N ARG A 9 -2.24 -23.46 67.16
CA ARG A 9 -0.99 -23.44 67.97
C ARG A 9 -0.58 -24.65 68.82
N GLY A 10 0.72 -25.00 68.71
CA GLY A 10 1.55 -25.59 69.75
C GLY A 10 2.96 -24.94 69.76
N PRO A 11 3.70 -24.87 70.90
CA PRO A 11 4.91 -24.04 71.05
C PRO A 11 6.25 -24.80 71.29
N ALA A 12 7.34 -24.00 71.27
CA ALA A 12 8.59 -24.01 72.09
C ALA A 12 9.86 -24.87 71.77
N GLU A 13 10.94 -24.15 71.40
CA GLU A 13 12.37 -24.18 71.88
C GLU A 13 13.32 -25.39 71.65
N PRO A 14 14.68 -25.30 71.85
CA PRO A 14 15.57 -24.20 72.28
C PRO A 14 16.89 -23.98 71.47
N ARG A 15 17.65 -22.98 71.95
CA ARG A 15 19.00 -22.49 71.60
C ARG A 15 20.13 -23.54 71.65
N GLY A 16 21.17 -23.39 70.83
CA GLY A 16 22.45 -24.11 70.96
C GLY A 16 23.58 -23.53 70.11
N ARG A 17 24.76 -23.37 70.71
CA ARG A 17 25.90 -22.52 70.29
C ARG A 17 26.78 -23.09 69.17
N VAL A 18 27.47 -22.15 68.51
CA VAL A 18 28.61 -22.27 67.57
C VAL A 18 29.81 -23.01 68.18
N PRO A 19 30.59 -23.76 67.35
CA PRO A 19 32.04 -23.86 67.51
C PRO A 19 32.82 -23.21 66.34
N ALA A 20 34.00 -22.71 66.70
CA ALA A 20 34.92 -21.84 65.97
C ALA A 20 35.74 -22.57 64.85
N PRO A 21 36.53 -21.83 64.04
CA PRO A 21 37.06 -22.28 62.75
C PRO A 21 38.34 -23.10 62.90
N ARG A 22 38.57 -24.04 61.97
CA ARG A 22 39.90 -24.63 61.73
C ARG A 22 40.31 -24.43 60.28
N ALA A 23 41.42 -23.72 60.13
CA ALA A 23 42.08 -23.43 58.88
C ALA A 23 42.55 -24.72 58.19
N ARG A 24 42.32 -24.83 56.88
CA ARG A 24 43.15 -25.66 56.01
C ARG A 24 43.46 -24.93 54.71
N ARG A 25 44.75 -24.89 54.44
CA ARG A 25 45.46 -24.14 53.40
C ARG A 25 45.04 -24.55 51.98
N LEU A 26 44.98 -23.52 51.14
CA LEU A 26 45.52 -23.38 49.77
C LEU A 26 45.07 -24.37 48.70
N ARG A 27 44.40 -23.84 47.66
CA ARG A 27 44.90 -23.96 46.29
C ARG A 27 44.43 -22.78 45.43
N ARG A 28 45.42 -22.10 44.84
CA ARG A 28 45.28 -21.03 43.86
C ARG A 28 44.67 -21.63 42.59
N GLY A 29 43.37 -21.43 42.40
CA GLY A 29 42.70 -21.74 41.13
C GLY A 29 42.64 -20.46 40.29
N HIS A 30 43.40 -20.41 39.21
CA HIS A 30 43.18 -19.44 38.14
C HIS A 30 41.83 -19.75 37.48
N GLY A 31 40.76 -19.14 38.00
CA GLY A 31 39.46 -19.12 37.36
C GLY A 31 39.50 -18.18 36.17
N ALA A 32 39.56 -18.77 34.98
CA ALA A 32 39.46 -18.07 33.71
C ALA A 32 38.21 -17.19 33.69
N ARG A 33 38.37 -15.96 33.19
CA ARG A 33 37.29 -15.03 32.91
C ARG A 33 36.44 -15.62 31.80
N TYR A 34 35.24 -16.11 32.13
CA TYR A 34 34.23 -16.41 31.12
C TYR A 34 33.63 -15.08 30.63
N ALA A 35 34.35 -14.40 29.75
CA ALA A 35 33.80 -13.35 28.90
C ALA A 35 33.68 -13.94 27.49
N ALA A 36 32.71 -14.84 27.29
CA ALA A 36 32.29 -15.22 25.95
C ALA A 36 31.21 -14.22 25.51
N SER A 37 31.65 -13.02 25.13
CA SER A 37 30.86 -12.11 24.31
C SER A 37 30.73 -12.71 22.90
N GLY A 38 29.83 -13.67 22.75
CA GLY A 38 29.45 -14.26 21.47
C GLY A 38 28.57 -13.32 20.65
N ARG A 39 29.02 -12.09 20.40
CA ARG A 39 28.55 -11.33 19.23
C ARG A 39 29.55 -11.61 18.14
N ALA A 40 29.24 -12.64 17.35
CA ALA A 40 29.98 -13.03 16.17
C ALA A 40 30.37 -11.77 15.40
N ALA A 41 31.66 -11.49 15.35
CA ALA A 41 32.22 -10.52 14.45
C ALA A 41 31.87 -11.00 13.04
N LEU A 42 30.79 -10.47 12.47
CA LEU A 42 30.60 -10.47 11.03
C LEU A 42 31.93 -10.01 10.44
N CYS A 43 32.69 -10.92 9.82
CA CYS A 43 33.94 -10.60 9.16
C CYS A 43 33.69 -9.39 8.26
N ALA A 44 34.64 -8.45 8.17
CA ALA A 44 34.47 -7.23 7.40
C ALA A 44 33.92 -7.49 5.97
N GLY A 45 34.28 -8.64 5.38
CA GLY A 45 33.74 -9.15 4.12
C GLY A 45 32.22 -9.39 4.11
N ALA A 46 31.62 -9.94 5.18
CA ALA A 46 30.17 -10.12 5.27
C ALA A 46 29.43 -8.77 5.33
N ARG A 47 29.99 -7.77 6.02
CA ARG A 47 29.43 -6.41 6.04
C ARG A 47 29.58 -5.70 4.69
N GLN A 48 30.67 -5.94 3.96
CA GLN A 48 30.84 -5.43 2.59
C GLN A 48 29.88 -6.08 1.60
N VAL A 49 29.64 -7.39 1.69
CA VAL A 49 28.64 -8.10 0.88
C VAL A 49 27.23 -7.59 1.17
N ILE A 50 26.86 -7.41 2.45
CA ILE A 50 25.57 -6.85 2.83
C ILE A 50 25.42 -5.41 2.30
N ARG A 51 26.45 -4.56 2.41
CA ARG A 51 26.42 -3.20 1.86
C ARG A 51 26.27 -3.20 0.34
N GLY A 52 26.98 -4.08 -0.36
CA GLY A 52 26.83 -4.25 -1.81
C GLY A 52 25.42 -4.65 -2.20
N LEU A 53 24.84 -5.64 -1.51
CA LEU A 53 23.46 -6.07 -1.72
C LEU A 53 22.45 -4.94 -1.45
N VAL A 54 22.62 -4.16 -0.38
CA VAL A 54 21.75 -3.02 -0.07
C VAL A 54 21.81 -1.96 -1.18
N VAL A 55 23.02 -1.63 -1.65
CA VAL A 55 23.19 -0.66 -2.76
C VAL A 55 22.52 -1.17 -4.04
N ILE A 56 22.68 -2.45 -4.37
CA ILE A 56 22.04 -3.06 -5.55
C ILE A 56 20.52 -3.03 -5.43
N VAL A 57 19.97 -3.39 -4.26
CA VAL A 57 18.51 -3.35 -4.04
C VAL A 57 17.97 -1.92 -4.15
N VAL A 58 18.67 -0.94 -3.57
CA VAL A 58 18.28 0.47 -3.67
C VAL A 58 18.30 0.93 -5.14
N LEU A 59 19.36 0.62 -5.89
CA LEU A 59 19.47 0.95 -7.31
C LEU A 59 18.39 0.24 -8.15
N ALA A 60 18.09 -1.02 -7.85
CA ALA A 60 17.02 -1.74 -8.53
C ALA A 60 15.66 -1.08 -8.26
N LEU A 61 15.36 -0.74 -7.00
CA LEU A 61 14.11 -0.08 -6.63
C LEU A 61 13.97 1.31 -7.28
N THR A 62 15.05 2.10 -7.35
CA THR A 62 14.99 3.42 -8.00
C THR A 62 14.76 3.32 -9.51
N VAL A 63 15.44 2.38 -10.19
CA VAL A 63 15.23 2.15 -11.63
C VAL A 63 13.81 1.65 -11.91
N THR A 64 13.32 0.70 -11.12
CA THR A 64 11.96 0.16 -11.29
C THR A 64 10.89 1.23 -11.01
N GLY A 65 11.10 2.06 -9.98
CA GLY A 65 10.21 3.17 -9.66
C GLY A 65 10.22 4.26 -10.74
N ALA A 66 11.38 4.61 -11.30
CA ALA A 66 11.49 5.56 -12.40
C ALA A 66 10.81 5.04 -13.68
N ALA A 67 10.97 3.76 -13.99
CA ALA A 67 10.27 3.11 -15.08
C ALA A 67 8.75 3.16 -14.88
N TRP A 68 8.24 2.92 -13.66
CA TRP A 68 6.80 3.00 -13.39
C TRP A 68 6.19 4.38 -13.72
N TRP A 69 6.88 5.47 -13.38
CA TRP A 69 6.41 6.82 -13.68
C TRP A 69 6.35 7.13 -15.18
N LEU A 70 7.25 6.55 -15.98
CA LEU A 70 7.25 6.74 -17.45
C LEU A 70 6.10 6.01 -18.16
N TRP A 71 5.49 5.02 -17.50
CA TRP A 71 4.39 4.22 -18.05
C TRP A 71 3.06 4.49 -17.33
N ALA A 72 3.06 5.33 -16.30
CA ALA A 72 1.84 5.76 -15.64
C ALA A 72 1.07 6.68 -16.59
N ASP A 73 0.08 6.13 -17.27
CA ASP A 73 -0.91 6.93 -17.98
C ASP A 73 -1.54 7.90 -16.99
N ASP A 74 -1.50 9.20 -17.29
CA ASP A 74 -2.19 10.24 -16.54
C ASP A 74 -3.70 10.11 -16.79
N GLN A 75 -4.34 9.18 -16.08
CA GLN A 75 -5.78 8.91 -16.12
C GLN A 75 -6.57 9.95 -15.29
N GLY A 76 -6.02 11.14 -15.05
CA GLY A 76 -6.66 12.20 -14.27
C GLY A 76 -7.99 12.66 -14.88
N VAL A 77 -8.94 13.01 -14.01
CA VAL A 77 -10.17 13.69 -14.42
C VAL A 77 -9.91 15.19 -14.42
N ALA A 78 -10.04 15.83 -15.57
CA ALA A 78 -9.93 17.27 -15.71
C ALA A 78 -11.32 17.91 -15.78
N LEU A 79 -11.50 19.09 -15.19
CA LEU A 79 -12.70 19.91 -15.39
C LEU A 79 -12.45 20.89 -16.54
N ASP A 80 -13.41 21.05 -17.44
CA ASP A 80 -13.34 22.11 -18.46
C ASP A 80 -14.04 23.41 -18.02
N ALA A 81 -14.05 24.38 -18.93
CA ALA A 81 -14.64 25.70 -18.70
C ALA A 81 -16.17 25.68 -18.51
N ILE A 82 -16.85 24.61 -18.93
CA ILE A 82 -18.31 24.43 -18.77
C ILE A 82 -18.59 23.71 -17.43
N GLY A 83 -17.58 23.08 -16.84
CA GLY A 83 -17.67 22.30 -15.61
C GLY A 83 -17.82 20.80 -15.85
N ASP A 84 -17.71 20.33 -17.09
CA ASP A 84 -17.74 18.91 -17.38
C ASP A 84 -16.43 18.25 -16.97
N GLN A 85 -16.54 17.08 -16.36
CA GLN A 85 -15.42 16.18 -16.10
C GLN A 85 -15.02 15.50 -17.40
N ASN A 86 -13.74 15.54 -17.73
CA ASN A 86 -13.16 14.92 -18.91
C ASN A 86 -12.05 13.94 -18.49
N GLN A 87 -12.08 12.74 -19.04
CA GLN A 87 -11.09 11.71 -18.71
C GLN A 87 -10.70 10.93 -19.95
N THR A 88 -9.39 10.80 -20.17
CA THR A 88 -8.82 10.03 -21.28
C THR A 88 -8.42 8.65 -20.80
N VAL A 89 -9.13 7.62 -21.24
CA VAL A 89 -8.87 6.23 -20.87
C VAL A 89 -8.51 5.38 -22.07
N ALA A 90 -7.95 4.18 -21.84
CA ALA A 90 -7.73 3.22 -22.92
C ALA A 90 -9.08 2.74 -23.47
N ARG A 91 -9.17 2.45 -24.77
CA ARG A 91 -10.39 1.91 -25.38
C ARG A 91 -10.79 0.61 -24.67
N GLY A 92 -12.08 0.49 -24.36
CA GLY A 92 -12.62 -0.61 -23.54
C GLY A 92 -12.68 -0.32 -22.04
N GLN A 93 -12.06 0.77 -21.58
CA GLN A 93 -12.28 1.30 -20.24
C GLN A 93 -13.33 2.41 -20.25
N LEU A 94 -14.02 2.58 -19.12
CA LEU A 94 -14.98 3.65 -18.89
C LEU A 94 -14.38 4.71 -17.96
N PRO A 95 -14.80 5.98 -18.09
CA PRO A 95 -14.36 7.02 -17.18
C PRO A 95 -14.99 6.83 -15.79
N VAL A 96 -14.34 7.36 -14.75
CA VAL A 96 -14.76 7.17 -13.35
C VAL A 96 -16.16 7.72 -13.07
N PHE A 97 -16.55 8.80 -13.75
CA PHE A 97 -17.87 9.43 -13.61
C PHE A 97 -18.99 8.63 -14.31
N ALA A 98 -18.65 7.69 -15.19
CA ALA A 98 -19.61 6.81 -15.85
C ALA A 98 -19.28 5.32 -15.63
N ALA A 99 -18.56 4.97 -14.56
CA ALA A 99 -18.09 3.61 -14.33
C ALA A 99 -19.18 2.63 -13.84
N ARG A 100 -20.38 3.12 -13.49
CA ARG A 100 -21.44 2.30 -12.89
C ARG A 100 -22.84 2.71 -13.37
N GLY A 101 -23.81 1.83 -13.11
CA GLY A 101 -25.23 2.08 -13.37
C GLY A 101 -25.56 2.22 -14.84
N ASP A 102 -26.63 2.94 -15.15
CA ASP A 102 -27.06 3.17 -16.52
C ASP A 102 -26.09 4.07 -17.30
N ALA A 103 -25.36 4.96 -16.62
CA ALA A 103 -24.28 5.73 -17.22
C ALA A 103 -23.22 4.82 -17.87
N ALA A 104 -22.80 3.74 -17.20
CA ALA A 104 -21.86 2.78 -17.79
C ALA A 104 -22.39 2.16 -19.09
N ARG A 105 -23.68 1.82 -19.13
CA ARG A 105 -24.32 1.26 -20.32
C ARG A 105 -24.39 2.26 -21.46
N LEU A 106 -24.78 3.50 -21.17
CA LEU A 106 -24.88 4.57 -22.17
C LEU A 106 -23.51 4.93 -22.77
N TYR A 107 -22.47 5.04 -21.93
CA TYR A 107 -21.13 5.36 -22.40
C TYR A 107 -20.51 4.19 -23.18
N THR A 108 -20.78 2.95 -22.78
CA THR A 108 -20.39 1.77 -23.57
C THR A 108 -21.09 1.78 -24.94
N PHE A 109 -22.41 2.00 -24.96
CA PHE A 109 -23.18 2.13 -26.18
C PHE A 109 -22.62 3.21 -27.11
N ALA A 110 -22.21 4.36 -26.55
CA ALA A 110 -21.63 5.44 -27.32
C ALA A 110 -20.30 5.06 -28.00
N VAL A 111 -19.45 4.28 -27.35
CA VAL A 111 -18.22 3.77 -27.98
C VAL A 111 -18.53 2.74 -29.07
N GLU A 112 -19.48 1.84 -28.80
CA GLU A 112 -19.81 0.71 -29.69
C GLU A 112 -20.64 1.13 -30.91
N ASN A 113 -21.38 2.23 -30.84
CA ASN A 113 -22.32 2.67 -31.88
C ASN A 113 -22.00 4.08 -32.39
N PRO A 114 -20.79 4.32 -32.94
CA PRO A 114 -20.38 5.66 -33.36
C PRO A 114 -21.22 6.23 -34.49
N GLU A 115 -21.60 5.41 -35.47
CA GLU A 115 -22.42 5.83 -36.61
C GLU A 115 -23.84 6.21 -36.16
N THR A 116 -24.45 5.40 -35.29
CA THR A 116 -25.79 5.66 -34.75
C THR A 116 -25.83 7.01 -34.06
N LEU A 117 -24.95 7.25 -33.07
CA LEU A 117 -24.92 8.53 -32.35
C LEU A 117 -24.40 9.68 -33.20
N GLY A 118 -23.59 9.41 -34.23
CA GLY A 118 -23.11 10.38 -35.20
C GLY A 118 -24.21 10.89 -36.13
N SER A 119 -25.18 10.03 -36.46
CA SER A 119 -26.33 10.39 -37.31
C SER A 119 -27.42 11.18 -36.59
N ILE A 120 -27.46 11.10 -35.26
CA ILE A 120 -28.46 11.79 -34.44
C ILE A 120 -27.97 13.22 -34.20
N PRO A 121 -28.76 14.25 -34.59
CA PRO A 121 -28.36 15.64 -34.39
C PRO A 121 -28.25 15.97 -32.90
N CYS A 122 -27.33 16.89 -32.57
CA CYS A 122 -27.24 17.44 -31.23
C CYS A 122 -28.41 18.41 -30.99
N THR A 123 -29.29 18.09 -30.03
CA THR A 123 -30.44 18.94 -29.69
C THR A 123 -30.21 19.79 -28.43
N CYS A 124 -29.00 19.80 -27.89
CA CYS A 124 -28.65 20.52 -26.66
C CYS A 124 -28.39 22.03 -26.87
N GLY A 125 -28.33 22.49 -28.13
CA GLY A 125 -28.02 23.89 -28.48
C GLY A 125 -26.53 24.25 -28.40
N CYS A 126 -25.63 23.26 -28.29
CA CYS A 126 -24.19 23.45 -28.15
C CYS A 126 -23.42 23.46 -29.50
N GLU A 127 -24.12 23.54 -30.63
CA GLU A 127 -23.52 23.46 -31.97
C GLU A 127 -22.38 24.46 -32.20
N ARG A 128 -22.50 25.66 -31.62
CA ARG A 128 -21.48 26.71 -31.70
C ARG A 128 -20.13 26.35 -31.05
N PHE A 129 -20.11 25.29 -30.23
CA PHE A 129 -18.91 24.72 -29.63
C PHE A 129 -18.39 23.50 -30.41
N GLY A 130 -18.95 23.22 -31.59
CA GLY A 130 -18.57 22.10 -32.45
C GLY A 130 -19.32 20.79 -32.16
N HIS A 131 -20.28 20.80 -31.24
CA HIS A 131 -21.08 19.62 -30.89
C HIS A 131 -22.23 19.44 -31.89
N VAL A 132 -21.96 18.79 -33.01
CA VAL A 132 -22.91 18.65 -34.15
C VAL A 132 -23.79 17.41 -34.09
N SER A 133 -23.45 16.42 -33.25
CA SER A 133 -24.21 15.17 -33.11
C SER A 133 -24.30 14.74 -31.65
N ASN A 134 -25.26 13.85 -31.36
CA ASN A 134 -25.47 13.29 -30.03
C ASN A 134 -24.22 12.58 -29.48
N ARG A 135 -23.34 12.08 -30.37
CA ARG A 135 -22.02 11.52 -30.00
C ARG A 135 -21.19 12.49 -29.15
N ALA A 136 -21.26 13.79 -29.42
CA ALA A 136 -20.48 14.80 -28.71
C ALA A 136 -20.85 14.93 -27.21
N CYS A 137 -22.02 14.41 -26.79
CA CYS A 137 -22.40 14.38 -25.38
C CYS A 137 -21.58 13.37 -24.55
N TYR A 138 -20.91 12.42 -25.20
CA TYR A 138 -20.19 11.34 -24.52
C TYR A 138 -18.68 11.39 -24.78
N ILE A 139 -18.27 11.71 -26.01
CA ILE A 139 -16.89 11.55 -26.49
C ILE A 139 -16.39 12.88 -27.06
N LYS A 140 -15.26 13.36 -26.53
CA LYS A 140 -14.58 14.57 -27.00
C LYS A 140 -13.52 14.31 -28.05
N ASP A 141 -12.79 13.20 -27.90
CA ASP A 141 -11.66 12.88 -28.77
C ASP A 141 -11.37 11.37 -28.73
N GLU A 142 -10.82 10.85 -29.82
CA GLU A 142 -10.38 9.47 -29.93
C GLU A 142 -9.06 9.40 -30.70
N ARG A 143 -7.98 8.99 -30.04
CA ARG A 143 -6.64 8.94 -30.65
C ARG A 143 -5.84 7.77 -30.11
N ALA A 144 -5.09 7.11 -31.00
CA ALA A 144 -4.12 6.07 -30.63
C ALA A 144 -4.65 5.00 -29.64
N GLY A 145 -5.89 4.53 -29.84
CA GLY A 145 -6.50 3.53 -28.97
C GLY A 145 -6.98 4.05 -27.61
N ARG A 146 -7.03 5.37 -27.43
CA ARG A 146 -7.58 6.04 -26.24
C ARG A 146 -8.83 6.83 -26.60
N VAL A 147 -9.72 6.96 -25.63
CA VAL A 147 -10.98 7.71 -25.74
C VAL A 147 -11.02 8.75 -24.64
N THR A 148 -11.24 10.01 -25.02
CA THR A 148 -11.49 11.12 -24.10
C THR A 148 -12.99 11.26 -23.93
N PHE A 149 -13.49 10.82 -22.78
CA PHE A 149 -14.89 10.98 -22.41
C PHE A 149 -15.14 12.32 -21.75
N THR A 150 -16.38 12.78 -21.82
CA THR A 150 -16.89 13.94 -21.07
C THR A 150 -18.09 13.55 -20.24
N SER A 151 -18.28 14.15 -19.06
CA SER A 151 -19.45 13.91 -18.21
C SER A 151 -20.71 14.61 -18.70
N HIS A 152 -20.68 15.29 -19.85
CA HIS A 152 -21.79 16.07 -20.37
C HIS A 152 -23.12 15.30 -20.42
N ALA A 153 -23.10 14.01 -20.81
CA ALA A 153 -24.29 13.15 -20.82
C ALA A 153 -24.67 12.56 -19.45
N ALA A 154 -23.87 12.80 -18.41
CA ALA A 154 -24.05 12.28 -17.05
C ALA A 154 -24.33 13.37 -16.00
N THR A 155 -24.38 14.65 -16.41
CA THR A 155 -24.72 15.82 -15.60
C THR A 155 -26.21 16.11 -15.68
#